data_AF-A0A7I0JQL5-F1
#
_entry.id   AF-A0A7I0JQL5-F1
#
_cell.length_a   1.000
_cell.length_b   1.000
_cell.length_c   1.000
_cell.angle_alpha   90.00
_cell.angle_beta   90.00
_cell.angle_gamma   90.00
#
_symmetry.space_group_name_H-M   'P 1'
#
loop_
_entity.id
_entity.type
_entity.pdbx_description
1 polymer ?
#
loop_
_entity_poly.entity_id
_entity_poly.type
_entity_poly.pdbx_seq_one_letter_code
_entity_poly.pdbx_strand_id
1 'polypeptide(L)'
;RMARSFGAEGIGLCRTEHMFFDGARIVAMREMILADTEKDRRAALDKLLPMQRSDFLELFEIMAGLPVTIRLLDPPLHEFLPKTEAELAEVASAMNVSADKLRQRTEALHEFNPMLGHRGCRLAVSYPEIAEMQARAI
;
A
#
# COMPACT_ATOMS: atom_id res chain seq x y z
N ARG A 1 -6.47 20.38 -2.46
CA ARG A 1 -6.49 21.84 -2.75
C ARG A 1 -7.83 22.29 -3.34
N MET A 2 -8.24 21.75 -4.49
CA MET A 2 -9.51 22.12 -5.16
C MET A 2 -10.77 21.98 -4.27
N ALA A 3 -10.92 20.88 -3.53
CA ALA A 3 -12.07 20.71 -2.63
C ALA A 3 -12.14 21.83 -1.57
N ARG A 4 -10.99 22.24 -1.00
CA ARG A 4 -10.91 23.34 -0.03
C ARG A 4 -11.28 24.69 -0.65
N SER A 5 -10.87 24.98 -1.89
CA SER A 5 -11.28 26.22 -2.57
C SER A 5 -12.77 26.30 -2.86
N PHE A 6 -13.46 25.15 -2.93
CA PHE A 6 -14.91 25.07 -3.05
C PHE A 6 -15.65 25.05 -1.68
N GLY A 7 -14.94 25.28 -0.57
CA GLY A 7 -15.56 25.37 0.76
C GLY A 7 -15.69 24.06 1.52
N ALA A 8 -14.98 22.99 1.12
CA ALA A 8 -14.94 21.76 1.91
C ALA A 8 -14.36 22.01 3.31
N GLU A 9 -15.07 21.57 4.34
CA GLU A 9 -14.76 21.79 5.76
C GLU A 9 -13.86 20.70 6.36
N GLY A 10 -13.28 19.84 5.53
CA GLY A 10 -12.49 18.70 5.96
C GLY A 10 -12.42 17.61 4.91
N ILE A 11 -11.70 16.54 5.21
CA ILE A 11 -11.67 15.32 4.41
C ILE A 11 -12.33 14.21 5.22
N GLY A 12 -13.51 13.75 4.78
CA GLY A 12 -14.22 12.65 5.44
C GLY A 12 -13.64 11.26 5.12
N LEU A 13 -12.84 11.15 4.06
CA LEU A 13 -12.18 9.90 3.66
C LEU A 13 -10.94 10.18 2.79
N CYS A 14 -9.75 10.06 3.37
CA CYS A 14 -8.49 9.93 2.65
C CYS A 14 -8.17 8.44 2.53
N ARG A 15 -8.04 7.94 1.31
CA ARG A 15 -7.75 6.53 1.05
C ARG A 15 -6.26 6.37 0.73
N THR A 16 -5.57 5.54 1.52
CA THR A 16 -4.09 5.45 1.50
C THR A 16 -3.54 4.54 0.39
N GLU A 17 -4.36 3.69 -0.20
CA GLU A 17 -3.98 2.71 -1.23
C GLU A 17 -3.41 3.41 -2.47
N HIS A 18 -4.02 4.53 -2.85
CA HIS A 18 -3.58 5.34 -3.98
C HIS A 18 -2.17 5.90 -3.79
N MET A 19 -1.69 6.01 -2.54
CA MET A 19 -0.33 6.46 -2.22
C MET A 19 0.73 5.39 -2.53
N PHE A 20 0.35 4.14 -2.84
CA PHE A 20 1.31 3.04 -3.05
C PHE A 20 1.48 2.59 -4.51
N PHE A 21 0.64 3.07 -5.43
CA PHE A 21 0.64 2.58 -6.82
C PHE A 21 1.72 3.21 -7.72
N ASP A 22 2.38 4.28 -7.30
CA ASP A 22 3.27 5.06 -8.18
C ASP A 22 4.77 4.80 -7.95
N GLY A 23 5.54 4.80 -9.05
CA GLY A 23 7.00 4.83 -9.09
C GLY A 23 7.70 3.84 -8.16
N ALA A 24 8.54 4.35 -7.26
CA ALA A 24 9.32 3.52 -6.33
C ALA A 24 8.44 2.84 -5.25
N ARG A 25 7.22 3.32 -5.03
CA ARG A 25 6.34 2.87 -3.95
C ARG A 25 5.74 1.51 -4.25
N ILE A 26 5.32 1.28 -5.50
CA ILE A 26 4.80 -0.01 -5.90
C ILE A 26 5.87 -1.10 -5.80
N VAL A 27 7.15 -0.74 -6.02
CA VAL A 27 8.28 -1.66 -5.87
C VAL A 27 8.45 -2.05 -4.40
N ALA A 28 8.53 -1.09 -3.48
CA ALA A 28 8.65 -1.38 -2.05
C ALA A 28 7.42 -2.15 -1.50
N MET A 29 6.21 -1.88 -2.02
CA MET A 29 5.01 -2.64 -1.69
C MET A 29 5.11 -4.10 -2.16
N ARG A 30 5.59 -4.34 -3.39
CA ARG A 30 5.82 -5.70 -3.91
C ARG A 30 6.91 -6.43 -3.13
N GLU A 31 7.98 -5.74 -2.73
CA GLU A 31 9.03 -6.32 -1.87
C GLU A 31 8.43 -6.80 -0.54
N MET A 32 7.57 -6.00 0.09
CA MET A 32 6.84 -6.38 1.29
C MET A 32 5.96 -7.61 1.05
N ILE A 33 5.23 -7.66 -0.07
CA ILE A 33 4.35 -8.81 -0.38
C ILE A 33 5.15 -10.11 -0.58
N LEU A 34 6.34 -10.02 -1.19
CA LEU A 34 7.21 -11.17 -1.49
C LEU A 34 8.09 -11.62 -0.32
N ALA A 35 8.14 -10.85 0.77
CA ALA A 35 8.95 -11.17 1.93
C ALA A 35 8.40 -12.38 2.69
N ASP A 36 9.30 -13.31 3.01
CA ASP A 36 8.98 -14.57 3.70
C ASP A 36 8.92 -14.36 5.22
N THR A 37 9.63 -13.36 5.74
CA THR A 37 9.72 -13.07 7.19
C THR A 37 9.13 -11.71 7.53
N GLU A 38 8.66 -11.55 8.77
CA GLU A 38 8.23 -10.25 9.30
C GLU A 38 9.37 -9.21 9.25
N LYS A 39 10.60 -9.64 9.54
CA LYS A 39 11.79 -8.77 9.48
C LYS A 39 11.96 -8.15 8.10
N ASP A 40 11.84 -8.97 7.04
CA ASP A 40 11.98 -8.50 5.67
C ASP A 40 10.78 -7.64 5.24
N ARG A 41 9.57 -7.97 5.71
CA ARG A 41 8.39 -7.11 5.50
C ARG A 41 8.58 -5.73 6.13
N ARG A 42 9.06 -5.66 7.37
CA ARG A 42 9.36 -4.40 8.06
C ARG A 42 10.42 -3.58 7.33
N ALA A 43 11.48 -4.23 6.82
CA ALA A 43 12.51 -3.54 6.04
C ALA A 43 11.95 -2.92 4.75
N ALA A 44 11.01 -3.59 4.08
CA ALA A 44 10.32 -3.02 2.92
C ALA A 44 9.36 -1.88 3.31
N LEU A 45 8.62 -2.03 4.42
CA LEU A 45 7.74 -1.00 4.98
C LEU A 45 8.50 0.25 5.42
N ASP A 46 9.72 0.13 5.94
CA ASP A 46 10.58 1.26 6.30
C ASP A 46 10.96 2.12 5.09
N LYS A 47 10.99 1.55 3.88
CA LYS A 47 11.17 2.31 2.63
C LYS A 47 9.93 3.14 2.30
N LEU A 48 8.73 2.63 2.60
CA LEU A 48 7.46 3.31 2.35
C LEU A 48 7.18 4.43 3.36
N LEU A 49 7.59 4.25 4.60
CA LEU A 49 7.36 5.19 5.70
C LEU A 49 7.68 6.66 5.37
N PRO A 50 8.89 7.02 4.90
CA PRO A 50 9.20 8.43 4.60
C PRO A 50 8.37 8.97 3.42
N MET A 51 8.03 8.13 2.45
CA MET A 51 7.26 8.51 1.28
C MET A 51 5.80 8.82 1.67
N GLN A 52 5.19 7.94 2.47
CA GLN A 52 3.83 8.13 2.95
C GLN A 52 3.72 9.31 3.93
N ARG A 53 4.72 9.49 4.80
CA ARG A 53 4.79 10.65 5.69
C ARG A 53 4.83 11.97 4.93
N SER A 54 5.55 12.03 3.81
CA SER A 54 5.58 13.22 2.96
C SER A 54 4.20 13.56 2.41
N ASP A 55 3.42 12.55 2.01
CA ASP A 55 2.07 12.76 1.47
C ASP A 55 1.12 13.28 2.57
N PHE A 56 1.24 12.76 3.80
CA PHE A 56 0.44 13.24 4.92
C PHE A 56 0.82 14.66 5.34
N LEU A 57 2.11 14.99 5.33
CA LEU A 57 2.58 16.34 5.61
C LEU A 57 1.95 17.34 4.62
N GLU A 58 2.02 17.06 3.31
CA GLU A 58 1.37 17.92 2.31
C GLU A 58 -0.16 17.97 2.52
N LEU A 59 -0.79 16.84 2.81
CA LEU A 59 -2.23 16.76 3.05
C LEU A 59 -2.67 17.63 4.23
N PHE A 60 -1.94 17.56 5.34
CA PHE A 60 -2.24 18.34 6.55
C PHE A 60 -1.94 19.82 6.38
N GLU A 61 -0.90 20.20 5.63
CA GLU A 61 -0.66 21.59 5.25
C GLU A 61 -1.83 22.15 4.41
N ILE A 62 -2.26 21.39 3.41
CA ILE A 62 -3.40 21.75 2.56
C ILE A 62 -4.69 21.88 3.36
N MET A 63 -4.87 21.10 4.44
CA MET A 63 -6.08 21.07 5.26
C MET A 63 -5.89 21.73 6.63
N ALA A 64 -4.88 22.58 6.79
CA ALA A 64 -4.56 23.21 8.08
C ALA A 64 -5.81 23.84 8.73
N GLY A 65 -6.10 23.41 9.96
CA GLY A 65 -7.25 23.85 10.75
C GLY A 65 -8.55 23.06 10.53
N LEU A 66 -8.57 22.06 9.65
CA LEU A 66 -9.75 21.24 9.32
C LEU A 66 -9.49 19.75 9.58
N PRO A 67 -10.52 18.95 9.92
CA PRO A 67 -10.39 17.52 10.16
C PRO A 67 -10.02 16.75 8.88
N VAL A 68 -9.18 15.73 9.03
CA VAL A 68 -8.80 14.79 7.97
C VAL A 68 -8.94 13.36 8.50
N THR A 69 -9.92 12.63 7.98
CA THR A 69 -10.15 11.21 8.30
C THR A 69 -9.36 10.34 7.34
N ILE A 70 -8.38 9.60 7.85
CA ILE A 70 -7.52 8.72 7.07
C ILE A 70 -7.97 7.28 7.25
N ARG A 71 -8.20 6.59 6.12
CA ARG A 71 -8.47 5.16 6.09
C ARG A 71 -7.18 4.41 5.75
N LEU A 72 -6.85 3.44 6.60
CA LEU A 72 -5.72 2.53 6.39
C LEU A 72 -5.94 1.65 5.15
N LEU A 73 -4.92 0.87 4.82
CA LEU A 73 -4.92 0.00 3.64
C LEU A 73 -6.14 -0.93 3.63
N ASP A 74 -6.92 -0.83 2.56
CA ASP A 74 -8.18 -1.57 2.38
C ASP A 74 -8.12 -2.73 1.36
N PRO A 75 -7.40 -2.67 0.23
CA PRO A 75 -7.49 -3.68 -0.82
C PRO A 75 -6.66 -4.92 -0.46
N PRO A 76 -7.03 -6.09 -1.01
CA PRO A 76 -6.21 -7.30 -0.90
C PRO A 76 -4.87 -7.13 -1.61
N LEU A 77 -3.85 -7.83 -1.10
CA LEU A 77 -2.45 -7.66 -1.55
C LEU A 77 -2.24 -8.02 -3.03
N HIS A 78 -3.06 -8.92 -3.59
CA HIS A 78 -2.97 -9.30 -4.99
C HIS A 78 -3.24 -8.13 -5.96
N GLU A 79 -3.86 -7.03 -5.51
CA GLU A 79 -4.06 -5.84 -6.35
C GLU A 79 -2.75 -5.11 -6.68
N PHE A 80 -1.69 -5.30 -5.89
CA PHE A 80 -0.38 -4.69 -6.11
C PHE A 80 0.57 -5.56 -6.94
N LEU A 81 0.19 -6.80 -7.22
CA LEU A 81 0.97 -7.75 -8.00
C LEU A 81 0.69 -7.61 -9.51
N PRO A 82 1.67 -7.94 -10.38
CA PRO A 82 1.46 -7.92 -11.83
C PRO A 82 0.37 -8.91 -12.25
N LYS A 83 -0.42 -8.52 -13.25
CA LYS A 83 -1.59 -9.29 -13.71
C LYS A 83 -1.34 -10.08 -14.98
N THR A 84 -0.32 -9.70 -15.74
CA THR A 84 0.06 -10.37 -16.98
C THR A 84 1.43 -11.02 -16.86
N GLU A 85 1.68 -12.08 -17.64
CA GLU A 85 3.00 -12.73 -17.68
C GLU A 85 4.11 -11.78 -18.16
N ALA A 86 3.79 -10.83 -19.03
CA ALA A 86 4.74 -9.80 -19.48
C ALA A 86 5.15 -8.87 -18.33
N GLU A 87 4.18 -8.34 -17.58
CA GLU A 87 4.44 -7.53 -16.39
C GLU A 87 5.17 -8.34 -15.32
N LEU A 88 4.85 -9.62 -15.18
CA LEU A 88 5.49 -10.49 -14.21
C LEU A 88 7.00 -10.62 -14.49
N ALA A 89 7.38 -10.87 -15.74
CA ALA A 89 8.78 -10.96 -16.14
C ALA A 89 9.54 -9.64 -15.93
N GLU A 90 8.91 -8.51 -16.25
CA GLU A 90 9.48 -7.17 -16.05
C GLU A 90 9.72 -6.89 -14.56
N VAL A 91 8.72 -7.15 -13.72
CA VAL A 91 8.79 -6.92 -12.28
C VAL A 91 9.79 -7.86 -11.61
N ALA A 92 9.83 -9.12 -12.02
CA ALA A 92 10.81 -10.09 -11.52
C ALA A 92 12.24 -9.64 -11.81
N SER A 93 12.51 -9.16 -13.03
CA SER A 93 13.80 -8.61 -13.43
C SER A 93 14.15 -7.35 -12.63
N ALA A 94 13.22 -6.39 -12.53
CA ALA A 94 13.44 -5.13 -11.81
C ALA A 94 13.71 -5.31 -10.32
N MET A 95 13.09 -6.31 -9.69
CA MET A 95 13.25 -6.62 -8.27
C MET A 95 14.37 -7.65 -8.00
N ASN A 96 15.02 -8.17 -9.04
CA ASN A 96 16.01 -9.24 -8.94
C ASN A 96 15.49 -10.47 -8.16
N VAL A 97 14.25 -10.88 -8.44
CA VAL A 97 13.59 -12.06 -7.87
C VAL A 97 13.23 -13.05 -8.97
N SER A 98 13.07 -14.33 -8.65
CA SER A 98 12.65 -15.30 -9.66
C SER A 98 11.19 -15.05 -10.07
N ALA A 99 10.93 -15.12 -11.38
CA ALA A 99 9.57 -15.06 -11.91
C ALA A 99 8.68 -16.14 -11.29
N ASP A 100 9.23 -17.32 -11.01
CA ASP A 100 8.49 -18.40 -10.36
C ASP A 100 8.07 -18.06 -8.92
N LYS A 101 8.92 -17.38 -8.14
CA LYS A 101 8.55 -16.92 -6.79
C LYS A 101 7.42 -15.90 -6.86
N LEU A 102 7.49 -14.97 -7.81
CA LEU A 102 6.46 -13.97 -8.03
C LEU A 102 5.13 -14.62 -8.46
N ARG A 103 5.18 -15.60 -9.37
CA ARG A 103 3.99 -16.36 -9.82
C ARG A 103 3.35 -17.13 -8.67
N GLN A 104 4.14 -17.88 -7.91
CA GLN A 104 3.65 -18.62 -6.74
C GLN A 104 3.00 -17.69 -5.72
N ARG A 105 3.57 -16.50 -5.50
CA ARG A 105 2.98 -15.53 -4.58
C ARG A 105 1.67 -14.95 -5.09
N THR A 106 1.59 -14.63 -6.38
CA THR A 106 0.36 -14.15 -7.03
C THR A 106 -0.75 -15.20 -6.94
N GLU A 107 -0.44 -16.47 -7.21
CA GLU A 107 -1.39 -17.58 -7.09
C GLU A 107 -1.83 -17.80 -5.64
N ALA A 108 -0.90 -17.74 -4.68
CA ALA A 108 -1.20 -17.92 -3.26
C ALA A 108 -2.10 -16.81 -2.69
N LEU A 109 -2.03 -15.60 -3.24
CA LEU A 109 -2.87 -14.46 -2.87
C LEU A 109 -4.11 -14.32 -3.76
N HIS A 110 -4.31 -15.21 -4.73
CA HIS A 110 -5.49 -15.19 -5.58
C HIS A 110 -6.73 -15.57 -4.77
N GLU A 111 -7.77 -14.75 -4.89
CA GLU A 111 -9.03 -14.96 -4.20
C GLU A 111 -10.16 -15.06 -5.21
N PHE A 112 -11.06 -16.01 -4.99
CA PHE A 112 -12.25 -16.17 -5.83
C PHE A 112 -13.17 -14.93 -5.80
N ASN A 113 -13.33 -14.32 -4.61
CA ASN A 113 -14.14 -13.11 -4.42
C ASN A 113 -13.35 -12.04 -3.61
N PRO A 114 -12.53 -11.20 -4.26
CA PRO A 114 -11.70 -10.19 -3.60
C PRO A 114 -12.46 -9.19 -2.72
N MET A 115 -13.73 -8.92 -3.03
CA MET A 115 -14.57 -8.04 -2.19
C MET A 115 -14.83 -8.61 -0.79
N LEU A 116 -14.79 -9.94 -0.63
CA LEU A 116 -15.07 -10.62 0.63
C LEU A 116 -13.83 -11.32 1.22
N GLY A 117 -12.64 -11.08 0.66
CA GLY A 117 -11.42 -11.80 1.00
C GLY A 117 -10.56 -11.16 2.10
N HIS A 118 -9.25 -11.35 2.01
CA HIS A 118 -8.24 -10.96 2.99
C HIS A 118 -7.78 -9.53 2.74
N ARG A 119 -8.54 -8.60 3.29
CA ARG A 119 -8.41 -7.16 3.03
C ARG A 119 -8.75 -6.34 4.29
N GLY A 120 -8.50 -5.03 4.24
CA GLY A 120 -8.85 -4.10 5.32
C GLY A 120 -8.34 -4.54 6.70
N CYS A 121 -9.21 -4.52 7.72
CA CYS A 121 -8.84 -4.87 9.09
C CYS A 121 -8.33 -6.32 9.23
N ARG A 122 -8.76 -7.26 8.38
CA ARG A 122 -8.29 -8.66 8.41
C ARG A 122 -6.81 -8.73 8.06
N LEU A 123 -6.40 -7.90 7.09
CA LEU A 123 -5.01 -7.77 6.68
C LEU A 123 -4.16 -7.16 7.81
N ALA A 124 -4.68 -6.11 8.46
CA ALA A 124 -4.00 -5.47 9.59
C ALA A 124 -3.86 -6.40 10.82
N VAL A 125 -4.76 -7.36 11.01
CA VAL A 125 -4.63 -8.37 12.08
C VAL A 125 -3.56 -9.41 11.73
N SER A 126 -3.49 -9.86 10.47
CA SER A 126 -2.50 -10.86 10.04
C SER A 126 -1.10 -10.28 9.85
N TYR A 127 -1.00 -9.02 9.45
CA TYR A 127 0.24 -8.28 9.21
C TYR A 127 0.19 -6.92 9.93
N PRO A 128 0.28 -6.91 11.27
CA PRO A 128 0.16 -5.70 12.08
C PRO A 128 1.18 -4.62 11.72
N GLU A 129 2.35 -5.02 11.25
CA GLU A 129 3.42 -4.11 10.82
C GLU A 129 2.97 -3.13 9.71
N ILE A 130 1.98 -3.50 8.88
CA ILE A 130 1.41 -2.59 7.86
C ILE A 130 0.68 -1.43 8.55
N ALA A 131 -0.22 -1.75 9.49
CA ALA A 131 -0.98 -0.74 10.21
C ALA A 131 -0.08 0.10 11.14
N GLU A 132 0.93 -0.51 11.76
CA GLU A 132 1.95 0.19 12.55
C GLU A 132 2.71 1.21 11.72
N MET A 133 3.17 0.82 10.51
CA MET A 133 3.87 1.73 9.60
C MET A 133 2.97 2.89 9.18
N GLN A 134 1.73 2.61 8.77
CA GLN A 134 0.79 3.66 8.37
C GLN A 134 0.46 4.60 9.53
N ALA A 135 0.23 4.07 10.73
CA ALA A 135 -0.03 4.86 11.93
C ALA A 135 1.17 5.72 12.35
N ARG A 136 2.40 5.28 12.07
CA ARG A 136 3.63 6.05 12.29
C ARG A 136 3.90 7.09 11.19
N ALA A 137 3.35 6.87 9.99
CA ALA A 137 3.45 7.80 8.88
C ALA A 137 2.52 9.01 9.07
N ILE A 138 1.30 8.74 9.56
CA ILE A 138 0.31 9.74 10.03
C ILE A 138 0.91 10.56 11.18
#